data_AF-A0A1T4QSR1-F1
#
_entry.id   AF-A0A1T4QSR1-F1
#
_cell.length_a   1.000
_cell.length_b   1.000
_cell.length_c   1.000
_cell.angle_alpha   90.00
_cell.angle_beta   90.00
_cell.angle_gamma   90.00
#
_symmetry.space_group_name_H-M   'P 1'
#
loop_
_entity.id
_entity.type
_entity.pdbx_description
1 polymer ?
#
loop_
_entity_poly.entity_id
_entity_poly.type
_entity_poly.pdbx_seq_one_letter_code
_entity_poly.pdbx_strand_id
1 'polypeptide(L)' 'MEKIKPEKAVEMLKQKGVEVTVEQATFILEFLRKLANIIVAQHLDRQRKQ' A
#
# COMPACT_ATOMS: atom_id res chain seq x y z
N MET A 1 4.95 -12.57 -2.82
CA MET A 1 4.91 -11.35 -3.67
C MET A 1 5.96 -10.39 -3.16
N GLU A 2 6.79 -9.85 -4.05
CA GLU A 2 7.75 -8.81 -3.67
C GLU A 2 7.01 -7.50 -3.35
N LYS A 3 7.45 -6.77 -2.31
CA LYS A 3 6.84 -5.48 -1.95
C LYS A 3 7.19 -4.46 -3.02
N ILE A 4 6.21 -3.67 -3.46
CA ILE A 4 6.45 -2.51 -4.32
C ILE A 4 7.43 -1.56 -3.59
N LYS A 5 8.54 -1.23 -4.26
CA LYS A 5 9.53 -0.27 -3.76
C LYS A 5 9.07 1.17 -4.03
N PRO A 6 9.49 2.16 -3.24
CA PRO A 6 9.10 3.56 -3.42
C PRO A 6 9.34 4.10 -4.84
N GLU A 7 10.47 3.76 -5.46
CA GLU A 7 10.82 4.19 -6.82
C GLU A 7 9.81 3.66 -7.84
N LYS A 8 9.39 2.41 -7.66
CA LYS A 8 8.37 1.82 -8.53
C LYS A 8 7.01 2.48 -8.34
N ALA A 9 6.66 2.85 -7.12
CA ALA A 9 5.43 3.58 -6.85
C ALA A 9 5.43 4.98 -7.48
N VAL A 10 6.56 5.69 -7.48
CA VAL A 10 6.71 6.97 -8.18
C VAL A 10 6.42 6.80 -9.68
N GLU A 11 7.03 5.80 -10.34
CA GLU A 11 6.78 5.52 -11.76
C GLU A 11 5.29 5.23 -12.04
N MET A 12 4.68 4.38 -11.22
CA MET A 12 3.27 4.00 -11.39
C MET A 12 2.33 5.20 -11.20
N LEU A 13 2.57 6.03 -10.20
CA LEU A 13 1.76 7.21 -9.92
C LEU A 13 1.93 8.25 -11.02
N LYS A 14 3.16 8.45 -11.51
CA LYS A 14 3.44 9.34 -12.64
C LYS A 14 2.72 8.92 -13.91
N GLN A 15 2.68 7.62 -14.22
CA GLN A 15 1.90 7.08 -15.34
C GLN A 15 0.39 7.35 -15.24
N LYS A 16 -0.11 7.64 -14.03
CA LYS A 16 -1.50 8.00 -13.75
C LYS A 16 -1.71 9.51 -13.61
N GLY A 17 -0.70 10.33 -13.91
CA GLY A 17 -0.77 11.78 -13.82
C GLY A 17 -0.57 12.34 -12.40
N VAL A 18 -0.05 11.54 -11.47
CA VAL A 18 0.22 11.94 -10.09
C VAL A 18 1.73 11.99 -9.87
N GLU A 19 2.28 13.19 -9.79
CA GLU A 19 3.71 13.38 -9.55
C GLU A 19 4.00 13.48 -8.05
N VAL A 20 4.89 12.60 -7.56
CA VAL A 20 5.28 12.52 -6.16
C VAL A 20 6.78 12.25 -6.03
N THR A 21 7.37 12.69 -4.93
CA THR A 21 8.75 12.33 -4.58
C THR A 21 8.85 10.89 -4.06
N VAL A 22 10.07 10.35 -4.01
CA VAL A 22 10.34 9.03 -3.41
C VAL A 22 9.92 8.99 -1.94
N GLU A 23 10.11 10.08 -1.21
CA GLU A 23 9.70 10.22 0.19
C GLU A 23 8.17 10.17 0.31
N GLN A 24 7.44 10.93 -0.51
CA GLN A 24 5.97 10.88 -0.54
C GLN A 24 5.46 9.50 -0.94
N ALA A 25 6.07 8.84 -1.93
CA ALA A 25 5.73 7.49 -2.31
C ALA A 25 5.98 6.48 -1.17
N THR A 26 7.01 6.70 -0.36
CA THR A 26 7.27 5.89 0.84
C THR A 26 6.11 6.01 1.83
N PHE A 27 5.69 7.24 2.16
CA PHE A 27 4.56 7.48 3.06
C PHE A 27 3.25 6.89 2.52
N ILE A 28 2.98 7.03 1.22
CA ILE A 28 1.79 6.45 0.58
C ILE A 28 1.82 4.93 0.73
N LEU A 29 2.93 4.28 0.41
CA LEU A 29 3.06 2.82 0.51
C LEU A 29 2.91 2.33 1.95
N GLU A 30 3.49 3.02 2.93
CA GLU A 30 3.34 2.68 4.35
C GLU A 30 1.89 2.79 4.81
N PHE A 31 1.20 3.86 4.43
CA PHE A 31 -0.21 4.06 4.76
C PHE A 31 -1.08 2.95 4.17
N LEU A 32 -0.92 2.65 2.87
CA LEU A 32 -1.68 1.60 2.20
C LEU A 32 -1.43 0.21 2.79
N ARG A 33 -0.19 -0.09 3.22
CA ARG A 33 0.14 -1.35 3.90
C ARG A 33 -0.54 -1.45 5.26
N LYS A 34 -0.60 -0.37 6.03
CA LYS A 34 -1.33 -0.34 7.31
C LYS A 34 -2.81 -0.64 7.08
N LEU A 35 -3.44 0.02 6.10
CA LEU A 35 -4.84 -0.25 5.74
C LEU A 35 -5.06 -1.70 5.31
N ALA A 36 -4.22 -2.23 4.43
CA ALA A 36 -4.32 -3.60 3.97
C ALA A 36 -4.23 -4.60 5.13
N ASN A 37 -3.27 -4.40 6.05
CA ASN A 37 -3.13 -5.25 7.23
C ASN A 37 -4.37 -5.23 8.13
N ILE A 38 -4.97 -4.05 8.34
CA ILE A 38 -6.20 -3.92 9.14
C ILE A 38 -7.34 -4.70 8.47
N ILE A 39 -7.56 -4.50 7.18
CA ILE A 39 -8.65 -5.14 6.43
C ILE A 39 -8.49 -6.67 6.44
N VAL A 40 -7.27 -7.16 6.21
CA VAL A 40 -6.96 -8.60 6.24
C VAL A 40 -7.16 -9.16 7.64
N ALA A 41 -6.66 -8.48 8.69
CA ALA A 41 -6.83 -8.91 10.07
C ALA A 41 -8.30 -9.02 10.46
N GLN A 42 -9.12 -8.03 10.08
CA GLN A 42 -10.57 -8.05 10.30
C GLN A 42 -11.26 -9.18 9.53
N HIS A 43 -10.86 -9.44 8.29
CA HIS A 43 -11.41 -10.54 7.52
C HIS A 43 -11.10 -11.89 8.16
N LEU A 44 -9.84 -12.11 8.57
CA LEU A 44 -9.43 -13.35 9.24
C LEU A 44 -10.10 -13.53 10.61
N ASP A 45 -10.28 -12.46 11.38
CA ASP A 45 -11.02 -12.51 12.65
C ASP A 45 -12.49 -12.90 12.45
N ARG A 46 -13.14 -12.36 11.40
CA ARG A 46 -14.51 -12.76 11.02
C ARG A 46 -14.60 -14.24 10.64
N GLN A 47 -13.61 -14.78 9.94
CA GLN A 47 -13.60 -16.21 9.56
C GLN A 47 -13.36 -17.15 10.74
N ARG A 48 -12.61 -16.74 11.78
CA ARG A 48 -12.40 -17.55 12.98
C ARG A 48 -13.62 -17.64 13.90
N LYS A 49 -14.53 -16.66 13.80
CA LYS A 49 -15.74 -16.54 14.62
C LYS A 49 -16.97 -17.21 13.98
N GLN A 50 -16.83 -17.72 12.75
CA GLN A 50 -17.83 -18.53 12.04
C GLN A 50 -17.47 -20.01 12.21
#